data_AF-A0AAV1LPA1-F1
#
_entry.id   AF-A0AAV1LPA1-F1
#
_cell.length_a   1.000
_cell.length_b   1.000
_cell.length_c   1.000
_cell.angle_alpha   90.00
_cell.angle_beta   90.00
_cell.angle_gamma   90.00
#
_symmetry.space_group_name_H-M   'P 1'
#
loop_
_entity.id
_entity.type
_entity.pdbx_description
1 polymer ?
#
loop_
_entity_poly.entity_id
_entity_poly.type
_entity_poly.pdbx_seq_one_letter_code
_entity_poly.pdbx_strand_id
1 'polypeptide(L)'
;MTANGNGANYAPLKQTFSDSESEDDHKLENAVHIRATESCNNLDYNSGLQSSKNYSMSDMDDLNTNVNTLESTMDNVSFLQSDVSNKMSLPRRCAFVASIFMCVFTVVIFLWGIPCSDVGSCPNNEWHDKTTSWELPYYDLELSGAIQVVNGAIPNTKNLIFIYRGNHMKHEGSSNSDNVNGVLLIVGNTGEVGWFTREKRIPTEINCRVVDVNKDKQKDCIVSGSEGLLAALNALSGTHFWHVNKNGNVSSDIAAIDFPIIVNDTDKDGVLDLLTIATVYPNTNHNALLLISGANGNIIGGPLIIADCMSVKLLTESISITYLCKNGPAEAVRHILYPQLLKKLSTNHANRTSPAPKKPNLSLKKNIGNTRKVFNNGPGKLIVENSGECPNSCRVNLTLLLEQNGTTNVSWEYAANHVFAMNPSSFAFTNSIRGFVLKL
;
A
#
# COMPACT_ATOMS: atom_id res chain seq x y z
N MET A 1 38.38 -55.77 9.78
CA MET A 1 37.56 -56.67 10.61
C MET A 1 36.27 -56.96 9.87
N THR A 2 35.89 -58.22 9.88
CA THR A 2 34.96 -58.92 8.97
C THR A 2 33.47 -58.71 9.26
N ALA A 3 32.67 -58.81 8.17
CA ALA A 3 31.24 -59.19 8.08
C ALA A 3 30.22 -58.19 8.69
N ASN A 4 28.99 -58.00 8.21
CA ASN A 4 28.16 -58.64 7.18
C ASN A 4 26.99 -57.66 6.95
N GLY A 5 26.48 -57.53 5.72
CA GLY A 5 25.31 -56.69 5.46
C GLY A 5 24.73 -56.98 4.08
N ASN A 6 23.83 -57.95 4.03
CA ASN A 6 23.16 -58.44 2.84
C ASN A 6 22.50 -57.31 2.03
N GLY A 7 22.85 -57.27 0.74
CA GLY A 7 22.25 -56.38 -0.24
C GLY A 7 20.77 -56.68 -0.41
N ALA A 8 19.94 -55.67 -0.19
CA ALA A 8 18.54 -55.69 -0.61
C ALA A 8 18.50 -55.53 -2.14
N ASN A 9 18.02 -56.57 -2.80
CA ASN A 9 17.68 -56.56 -4.23
C ASN A 9 16.53 -55.58 -4.46
N TYR A 10 16.81 -54.46 -5.12
CA TYR A 10 15.78 -53.61 -5.72
C TYR A 10 15.36 -54.22 -7.06
N ALA A 11 14.09 -54.59 -7.18
CA ALA A 11 13.47 -54.87 -8.48
C ALA A 11 12.96 -53.54 -9.06
N PRO A 12 13.42 -53.11 -10.25
CA PRO A 12 12.91 -51.89 -10.88
C PRO A 12 11.49 -52.13 -11.42
N LEU A 13 10.57 -51.21 -11.11
CA LEU A 13 9.24 -51.15 -11.72
C LEU A 13 9.36 -50.83 -13.21
N LYS A 14 8.61 -51.55 -14.04
CA LYS A 14 8.53 -51.31 -15.49
C LYS A 14 7.94 -49.92 -15.78
N GLN A 15 8.73 -49.06 -16.40
CA GLN A 15 8.25 -47.87 -17.09
C GLN A 15 7.53 -48.32 -18.37
N THR A 16 6.23 -48.10 -18.45
CA THR A 16 5.50 -48.11 -19.72
C THR A 16 5.59 -46.72 -20.33
N PHE A 17 6.35 -46.63 -21.42
CA PHE A 17 6.19 -45.59 -22.43
C PHE A 17 4.82 -45.74 -23.09
N SER A 18 4.11 -44.63 -23.27
CA SER A 18 3.24 -44.42 -24.44
C SER A 18 3.16 -42.93 -24.71
N ASP A 19 3.92 -42.50 -25.72
CA ASP A 19 3.70 -41.29 -26.50
C ASP A 19 2.46 -41.45 -27.41
N SER A 20 2.04 -40.34 -28.05
CA SER A 20 1.02 -40.17 -29.13
C SER A 20 -0.37 -39.77 -28.61
N GLU A 21 -1.05 -38.71 -29.03
CA GLU A 21 -1.13 -37.89 -30.27
C GLU A 21 -1.60 -36.46 -29.86
N SER A 22 -0.92 -35.35 -30.21
CA SER A 22 -1.20 -34.46 -31.36
C SER A 22 -2.66 -34.36 -31.81
N GLU A 23 -3.31 -33.20 -31.64
CA GLU A 23 -4.06 -32.47 -32.69
C GLU A 23 -4.25 -31.00 -32.24
N ASP A 24 -3.50 -30.10 -32.88
CA ASP A 24 -3.93 -28.72 -33.10
C ASP A 24 -4.78 -28.73 -34.38
N ASP A 25 -6.02 -28.25 -34.33
CA ASP A 25 -6.59 -27.51 -35.45
C ASP A 25 -7.77 -26.63 -35.07
N HIS A 26 -7.88 -25.56 -35.86
CA HIS A 26 -8.61 -24.34 -35.61
C HIS A 26 -10.14 -24.39 -35.92
N LYS A 27 -10.83 -23.45 -35.24
CA LYS A 27 -11.89 -22.53 -35.75
C LYS A 27 -13.37 -22.97 -35.81
N LEU A 28 -14.17 -22.08 -35.20
CA LEU A 28 -15.53 -21.58 -35.54
C LEU A 28 -16.66 -22.63 -35.59
N GLU A 29 -17.82 -22.45 -34.98
CA GLU A 29 -18.70 -21.29 -35.08
C GLU A 29 -19.82 -21.36 -34.01
N ASN A 30 -20.31 -20.19 -33.61
CA ASN A 30 -21.37 -19.97 -32.62
C ASN A 30 -22.76 -20.41 -33.12
N ALA A 31 -23.59 -20.98 -32.23
CA ALA A 31 -25.02 -20.65 -32.09
C ALA A 31 -25.59 -21.28 -30.80
N VAL A 32 -25.80 -20.51 -29.73
CA VAL A 32 -27.11 -19.94 -29.28
C VAL A 32 -27.98 -20.90 -28.46
N HIS A 33 -28.17 -20.49 -27.19
CA HIS A 33 -29.31 -20.64 -26.25
C HIS A 33 -30.19 -21.91 -26.31
N ILE A 34 -30.50 -22.54 -25.18
CA ILE A 34 -31.67 -22.20 -24.35
C ILE A 34 -31.55 -22.78 -22.91
N ARG A 35 -32.11 -22.00 -21.96
CA ARG A 35 -32.29 -22.24 -20.51
C ARG A 35 -33.22 -23.42 -20.17
N ALA A 36 -33.20 -23.74 -18.86
CA ALA A 36 -34.28 -24.30 -18.01
C ALA A 36 -34.20 -25.82 -17.81
N THR A 37 -33.63 -26.29 -16.69
CA THR A 37 -34.25 -26.54 -15.35
C THR A 37 -35.07 -27.82 -15.27
N GLU A 38 -34.74 -28.59 -14.22
CA GLU A 38 -35.57 -29.58 -13.50
C GLU A 38 -35.96 -30.89 -14.22
N SER A 39 -35.47 -32.02 -13.70
CA SER A 39 -36.29 -32.90 -12.85
C SER A 39 -35.60 -34.25 -12.64
N CYS A 40 -35.43 -34.62 -11.37
CA CYS A 40 -35.18 -35.99 -10.95
C CYS A 40 -36.42 -36.87 -11.13
N ASN A 41 -36.19 -38.18 -10.95
CA ASN A 41 -37.12 -39.25 -10.57
C ASN A 41 -37.59 -40.23 -11.66
N ASN A 42 -36.88 -41.38 -11.64
CA ASN A 42 -37.37 -42.69 -11.18
C ASN A 42 -38.24 -43.59 -12.08
N LEU A 43 -37.79 -44.86 -12.04
CA LEU A 43 -38.52 -46.13 -11.98
C LEU A 43 -39.02 -46.77 -13.28
N ASP A 44 -38.27 -47.84 -13.63
CA ASP A 44 -38.67 -49.22 -13.94
C ASP A 44 -39.92 -49.48 -14.78
N TYR A 45 -39.77 -50.27 -15.86
CA TYR A 45 -40.12 -51.70 -15.87
C TYR A 45 -39.89 -52.34 -17.25
N ASN A 46 -39.18 -53.49 -17.26
CA ASN A 46 -39.28 -54.65 -18.16
C ASN A 46 -38.98 -54.49 -19.67
N SER A 47 -38.43 -55.46 -20.41
CA SER A 47 -38.00 -56.86 -20.18
C SER A 47 -37.48 -57.44 -21.51
N GLY A 48 -36.50 -58.36 -21.47
CA GLY A 48 -36.29 -59.38 -22.51
C GLY A 48 -34.84 -59.50 -23.01
N LEU A 49 -33.97 -60.33 -22.41
CA LEU A 49 -33.70 -61.76 -22.67
C LEU A 49 -32.60 -62.02 -23.73
N GLN A 50 -31.47 -62.61 -23.28
CA GLN A 50 -30.56 -63.61 -23.90
C GLN A 50 -29.15 -63.42 -23.29
N SER A 51 -28.68 -64.20 -22.30
CA SER A 51 -28.31 -65.63 -22.27
C SER A 51 -27.23 -66.04 -23.28
N SER A 52 -25.96 -66.07 -22.84
CA SER A 52 -25.14 -67.28 -22.93
C SER A 52 -23.95 -67.18 -21.97
N LYS A 53 -23.48 -68.36 -21.59
CA LYS A 53 -22.81 -68.71 -20.34
C LYS A 53 -21.45 -69.32 -20.71
N ASN A 54 -20.56 -69.41 -19.72
CA ASN A 54 -19.43 -70.34 -19.58
C ASN A 54 -18.06 -69.82 -20.04
N TYR A 55 -16.95 -70.12 -19.37
CA TYR A 55 -16.63 -70.52 -17.98
C TYR A 55 -15.10 -70.36 -17.88
N SER A 56 -14.65 -70.09 -16.66
CA SER A 56 -13.24 -69.92 -16.27
C SER A 56 -12.49 -71.25 -16.29
N MET A 57 -11.19 -71.17 -16.61
CA MET A 57 -10.24 -72.27 -16.77
C MET A 57 -9.16 -72.16 -15.69
N SER A 58 -9.13 -73.12 -14.78
CA SER A 58 -8.03 -73.58 -13.90
C SER A 58 -8.68 -74.46 -12.82
N ASP A 59 -8.32 -75.70 -12.52
CA ASP A 59 -7.30 -76.67 -12.95
C ASP A 59 -7.96 -78.05 -12.65
N MET A 60 -8.03 -79.03 -13.56
CA MET A 60 -7.04 -80.10 -13.77
C MET A 60 -6.28 -80.52 -12.50
N ASP A 61 -6.84 -81.48 -11.75
CA ASP A 61 -6.29 -82.84 -11.65
C ASP A 61 -6.95 -83.60 -10.50
N ASP A 62 -7.66 -84.69 -10.83
CA ASP A 62 -7.68 -85.92 -10.03
C ASP A 62 -8.54 -86.99 -10.71
N LEU A 63 -7.89 -88.05 -11.20
CA LEU A 63 -8.46 -89.40 -11.27
C LEU A 63 -7.36 -90.41 -11.65
N ASN A 64 -6.65 -90.89 -10.64
CA ASN A 64 -6.18 -92.27 -10.62
C ASN A 64 -5.91 -92.68 -9.17
N THR A 65 -6.69 -93.62 -8.63
CA THR A 65 -6.17 -94.94 -8.22
C THR A 65 -7.22 -95.76 -7.47
N ASN A 66 -7.13 -97.05 -7.76
CA ASN A 66 -7.95 -98.15 -7.30
C ASN A 66 -7.79 -98.46 -5.80
N VAL A 67 -8.90 -98.92 -5.21
CA VAL A 67 -9.04 -100.21 -4.49
C VAL A 67 -7.90 -100.58 -3.52
N ASN A 68 -8.13 -100.38 -2.21
CA ASN A 68 -8.04 -101.39 -1.13
C ASN A 68 -7.73 -100.78 0.25
N THR A 69 -8.35 -101.39 1.28
CA THR A 69 -7.83 -101.62 2.66
C THR A 69 -7.58 -100.40 3.55
N LEU A 70 -8.40 -100.20 4.58
CA LEU A 70 -8.30 -100.79 5.94
C LEU A 70 -7.44 -99.92 6.87
N GLU A 71 -8.13 -99.21 7.77
CA GLU A 71 -7.82 -99.09 9.20
C GLU A 71 -6.38 -98.73 9.60
N SER A 72 -6.16 -97.49 10.07
CA SER A 72 -5.52 -97.23 11.37
C SER A 72 -5.30 -95.73 11.64
N THR A 73 -5.59 -95.40 12.89
CA THR A 73 -5.03 -94.32 13.73
C THR A 73 -5.34 -92.86 13.40
N MET A 74 -6.24 -92.35 14.26
CA MET A 74 -6.40 -90.98 14.71
C MET A 74 -5.07 -90.25 14.94
N ASP A 75 -5.00 -88.98 14.54
CA ASP A 75 -4.51 -87.95 15.45
C ASP A 75 -5.22 -86.61 15.21
N ASN A 76 -5.68 -86.03 16.32
CA ASN A 76 -6.51 -84.83 16.39
C ASN A 76 -5.70 -83.57 16.08
N VAL A 77 -6.22 -82.70 15.21
CA VAL A 77 -6.03 -81.26 15.36
C VAL A 77 -7.41 -80.61 15.29
N SER A 78 -7.86 -80.09 16.43
CA SER A 78 -9.09 -79.31 16.55
C SER A 78 -8.97 -78.03 15.72
N PHE A 79 -9.60 -77.99 14.55
CA PHE A 79 -9.79 -76.74 13.85
C PHE A 79 -10.89 -75.97 14.58
N LEU A 80 -10.51 -74.84 15.19
CA LEU A 80 -11.47 -73.88 15.74
C LEU A 80 -12.40 -73.45 14.61
N GLN A 81 -13.64 -73.89 14.71
CA GLN A 81 -14.76 -73.39 13.94
C GLN A 81 -15.00 -71.94 14.39
N SER A 82 -14.34 -70.98 13.75
CA SER A 82 -14.65 -69.57 13.93
C SER A 82 -15.82 -69.22 13.02
N ASP A 83 -17.01 -69.15 13.62
CA ASP A 83 -18.19 -68.56 13.00
C ASP A 83 -17.85 -67.17 12.42
N VAL A 84 -18.04 -67.03 11.12
CA VAL A 84 -17.94 -65.76 10.40
C VAL A 84 -19.12 -64.88 10.80
N SER A 85 -19.00 -64.21 11.94
CA SER A 85 -19.92 -63.15 12.36
C SER A 85 -19.55 -61.84 11.66
N ASN A 86 -20.30 -61.50 10.62
CA ASN A 86 -20.18 -60.26 9.84
C ASN A 86 -20.66 -59.00 10.59
N LYS A 87 -20.19 -58.80 11.83
CA LYS A 87 -20.43 -57.56 12.59
C LYS A 87 -19.11 -57.04 13.15
N MET A 88 -18.63 -55.93 12.56
CA MET A 88 -17.51 -55.16 13.11
C MET A 88 -17.73 -54.89 14.60
N SER A 89 -16.70 -55.14 15.39
CA SER A 89 -16.71 -54.87 16.83
C SER A 89 -16.98 -53.38 17.11
N LEU A 90 -17.74 -53.11 18.17
CA LEU A 90 -18.10 -51.77 18.64
C LEU A 90 -16.90 -50.79 18.67
N PRO A 91 -15.71 -51.16 19.19
CA PRO A 91 -14.56 -50.24 19.20
C PRO A 91 -14.04 -49.89 17.79
N ARG A 92 -14.12 -50.81 16.82
CA ARG A 92 -13.72 -50.53 15.43
C ARG A 92 -14.69 -49.57 14.74
N ARG A 93 -15.99 -49.66 15.06
CA ARG A 93 -17.00 -48.72 14.56
C ARG A 93 -16.81 -47.32 15.15
N CYS A 94 -16.56 -47.22 16.46
CA CYS A 94 -16.28 -45.94 17.11
C CYS A 94 -15.00 -45.29 16.58
N ALA A 95 -13.94 -46.08 16.35
CA ALA A 95 -12.69 -45.57 15.78
C ALA A 95 -12.87 -45.05 14.35
N PHE A 96 -13.67 -45.75 13.52
CA PHE A 96 -13.98 -45.32 12.16
C PHE A 96 -14.82 -44.03 12.12
N VAL A 97 -15.81 -43.91 13.00
CA VAL A 97 -16.61 -42.68 13.08
C VAL A 97 -15.76 -41.52 13.60
N ALA A 98 -14.92 -41.75 14.61
CA ALA A 98 -14.01 -40.73 15.14
C ALA A 98 -12.98 -40.23 14.12
N SER A 99 -12.46 -41.12 13.25
CA SER A 99 -11.52 -40.71 12.20
C SER A 99 -12.19 -39.83 11.14
N ILE A 100 -13.45 -40.10 10.79
CA ILE A 100 -14.23 -39.25 9.89
C ILE A 100 -14.47 -37.88 10.51
N PHE A 101 -14.88 -37.82 11.79
CA PHE A 101 -15.08 -36.54 12.47
C PHE A 101 -13.79 -35.72 12.57
N MET A 102 -12.66 -36.35 12.87
CA MET A 102 -11.36 -35.66 12.89
C MET A 102 -10.98 -35.12 11.51
N CYS A 103 -11.27 -35.86 10.44
CA CYS A 103 -10.99 -35.43 9.07
C CYS A 103 -11.87 -34.24 8.65
N VAL A 104 -13.16 -34.25 9.00
CA VAL A 104 -14.05 -33.12 8.73
C VAL A 104 -13.65 -31.89 9.57
N PHE A 105 -13.30 -32.11 10.84
CA PHE A 105 -12.90 -31.04 11.74
C PHE A 105 -11.62 -30.33 11.28
N THR A 106 -10.61 -31.07 10.79
CA THR A 106 -9.41 -30.45 10.24
C THR A 106 -9.74 -29.60 9.01
N VAL A 107 -10.58 -30.09 8.09
CA VAL A 107 -11.00 -29.33 6.91
C VAL A 107 -11.73 -28.03 7.30
N VAL A 108 -12.63 -28.07 8.29
CA VAL A 108 -13.33 -26.88 8.78
C VAL A 108 -12.38 -25.87 9.44
N ILE A 109 -11.37 -26.33 10.20
CA ILE A 109 -10.34 -25.44 10.76
C ILE A 109 -9.53 -24.77 9.65
N PHE A 110 -9.13 -25.49 8.61
CA PHE A 110 -8.37 -24.90 7.51
C PHE A 110 -9.21 -23.93 6.65
N LEU A 111 -10.53 -24.17 6.52
CA LEU A 111 -11.41 -23.28 5.77
C LEU A 111 -11.82 -22.03 6.55
N TRP A 112 -12.16 -22.16 7.84
CA TRP A 112 -12.81 -21.10 8.63
C TRP A 112 -12.05 -20.70 9.89
N GLY A 113 -11.15 -21.55 10.41
CA GLY A 113 -10.35 -21.28 11.62
C GLY A 113 -9.04 -20.56 11.33
N ILE A 114 -8.43 -20.82 10.18
CA ILE A 114 -7.25 -20.09 9.69
C ILE A 114 -7.74 -19.06 8.68
N PRO A 115 -7.83 -17.77 9.04
CA PRO A 115 -8.11 -16.75 8.06
C PRO A 115 -6.98 -16.76 7.03
N CYS A 116 -7.28 -17.17 5.79
CA CYS A 116 -6.52 -16.75 4.63
C CYS A 116 -6.68 -15.24 4.52
N SER A 117 -5.87 -14.53 5.29
CA SER A 117 -5.65 -13.13 5.05
C SER A 117 -4.74 -13.05 3.83
N ASP A 118 -5.06 -12.17 2.89
CA ASP A 118 -4.23 -11.91 1.68
C ASP A 118 -2.79 -11.49 2.02
N VAL A 119 -2.46 -11.37 3.30
CA VAL A 119 -1.14 -11.07 3.88
C VAL A 119 -0.29 -12.32 4.14
N GLY A 120 -0.77 -13.53 3.84
CA GLY A 120 -0.13 -14.79 4.26
C GLY A 120 0.02 -15.87 3.20
N SER A 121 0.09 -15.53 1.90
CA SER A 121 0.49 -16.53 0.89
C SER A 121 1.91 -17.03 1.18
N CYS A 122 2.05 -18.31 1.47
CA CYS A 122 3.31 -18.97 1.80
C CYS A 122 4.41 -18.62 0.77
N PRO A 123 5.66 -18.33 1.21
CA PRO A 123 6.76 -18.14 0.30
C PRO A 123 7.10 -19.49 -0.33
N ASN A 124 6.65 -19.71 -1.57
CA ASN A 124 7.33 -20.68 -2.40
C ASN A 124 8.75 -20.16 -2.59
N ASN A 125 9.73 -20.97 -2.20
CA ASN A 125 11.17 -20.69 -2.32
C ASN A 125 11.67 -20.73 -3.77
N GLU A 126 10.90 -20.16 -4.69
CA GLU A 126 11.30 -19.91 -6.06
C GLU A 126 11.26 -18.40 -6.27
N TRP A 127 12.42 -17.86 -6.64
CA TRP A 127 12.68 -16.47 -7.00
C TRP A 127 11.94 -16.03 -8.27
N HIS A 128 10.71 -16.49 -8.46
CA HIS A 128 9.80 -15.91 -9.42
C HIS A 128 9.15 -14.72 -8.76
N ASP A 129 9.71 -13.55 -9.06
CA ASP A 129 9.02 -12.34 -9.52
C ASP A 129 7.53 -12.57 -9.88
N LYS A 130 6.70 -12.92 -8.89
CA LYS A 130 5.27 -12.62 -8.90
C LYS A 130 5.17 -11.13 -8.66
N THR A 131 5.48 -10.44 -9.73
CA THR A 131 5.23 -9.04 -9.85
C THR A 131 3.72 -8.90 -9.90
N THR A 132 3.16 -8.60 -8.73
CA THR A 132 1.88 -7.91 -8.64
C THR A 132 1.88 -6.85 -9.74
N SER A 133 0.91 -6.90 -10.65
CA SER A 133 0.86 -6.07 -11.86
C SER A 133 1.47 -4.68 -11.61
N TRP A 134 2.61 -4.39 -12.26
CA TRP A 134 3.39 -3.18 -11.99
C TRP A 134 2.69 -1.87 -12.39
N GLU A 135 1.54 -1.97 -13.03
CA GLU A 135 0.75 -0.85 -13.49
C GLU A 135 -0.61 -0.89 -12.79
N LEU A 136 -0.78 0.00 -11.80
CA LEU A 136 -2.05 0.29 -11.16
C LEU A 136 -2.54 1.64 -11.68
N PRO A 137 -3.39 1.65 -12.73
CA PRO A 137 -3.85 2.90 -13.32
C PRO A 137 -4.88 3.58 -12.42
N TYR A 138 -4.57 4.79 -11.97
CA TYR A 138 -5.53 5.68 -11.32
C TYR A 138 -5.92 6.79 -12.30
N TYR A 139 -7.15 6.75 -12.80
CA TYR A 139 -7.70 7.77 -13.68
C TYR A 139 -8.25 8.95 -12.88
N ASP A 140 -8.37 10.13 -13.50
CA ASP A 140 -8.95 11.33 -12.87
C ASP A 140 -8.28 11.76 -11.54
N LEU A 141 -6.98 11.48 -11.42
CA LEU A 141 -6.15 11.79 -10.26
C LEU A 141 -4.91 12.57 -10.69
N GLU A 142 -4.84 13.84 -10.31
CA GLU A 142 -3.66 14.68 -10.45
C GLU A 142 -2.90 14.71 -9.12
N LEU A 143 -1.73 14.09 -9.07
CA LEU A 143 -0.82 14.20 -7.93
C LEU A 143 -0.17 15.58 -7.91
N SER A 144 0.18 16.13 -6.75
CA SER A 144 0.75 17.48 -6.60
C SER A 144 1.75 17.54 -5.44
N GLY A 145 2.58 18.58 -5.42
CA GLY A 145 3.53 18.82 -4.34
C GLY A 145 4.71 17.84 -4.29
N ALA A 146 5.40 17.85 -3.15
CA ALA A 146 6.52 16.94 -2.89
C ALA A 146 6.02 15.59 -2.36
N ILE A 147 6.65 14.51 -2.83
CA ILE A 147 6.35 13.14 -2.42
C ILE A 147 6.89 12.90 -1.01
N GLN A 148 6.06 12.41 -0.10
CA GLN A 148 6.47 12.12 1.27
C GLN A 148 6.61 10.62 1.47
N VAL A 149 7.82 10.17 1.83
CA VAL A 149 8.07 8.76 2.20
C VAL A 149 7.96 8.62 3.71
N VAL A 150 7.04 7.78 4.17
CA VAL A 150 6.75 7.51 5.59
C VAL A 150 6.89 6.03 5.90
N ASN A 151 7.02 5.68 7.18
CA ASN A 151 6.97 4.28 7.61
C ASN A 151 5.55 3.74 7.46
N GLY A 152 5.42 2.47 7.08
CA GLY A 152 4.13 1.77 7.10
C GLY A 152 3.82 1.17 8.47
N ALA A 153 2.58 0.69 8.64
CA ALA A 153 2.13 0.07 9.89
C ALA A 153 2.88 -1.24 10.20
N ILE A 154 3.38 -1.92 9.17
CA ILE A 154 4.20 -3.13 9.30
C ILE A 154 5.67 -2.71 9.43
N PRO A 155 6.44 -3.27 10.37
CA PRO A 155 7.87 -2.99 10.49
C PRO A 155 8.60 -3.14 9.15
N ASN A 156 9.53 -2.22 8.87
CA ASN A 156 10.34 -2.18 7.63
C ASN A 156 9.56 -1.94 6.32
N THR A 157 8.27 -1.59 6.39
CA THR A 157 7.51 -1.14 5.22
C THR A 157 7.54 0.39 5.10
N LYS A 158 7.34 0.89 3.88
CA LYS A 158 7.32 2.31 3.52
C LYS A 158 6.08 2.58 2.69
N ASN A 159 5.47 3.72 2.95
CA ASN A 159 4.33 4.22 2.20
C ASN A 159 4.66 5.59 1.61
N LEU A 160 3.90 5.95 0.58
CA LEU A 160 4.07 7.19 -0.17
C LEU A 160 2.84 8.06 0.05
N ILE A 161 3.02 9.28 0.53
CA ILE A 161 1.93 10.24 0.70
C ILE A 161 2.07 11.34 -0.35
N PHE A 162 0.95 11.66 -0.98
CA PHE A 162 0.84 12.67 -2.03
C PHE A 162 -0.31 13.63 -1.73
N ILE A 163 -0.15 14.89 -2.16
CA ILE A 163 -1.31 15.75 -2.37
C ILE A 163 -1.96 15.32 -3.67
N TYR A 164 -3.28 15.30 -3.73
CA TYR A 164 -4.02 15.00 -4.94
C TYR A 164 -5.12 16.03 -5.23
N ARG A 165 -5.46 16.15 -6.51
CA ARG A 165 -6.63 16.86 -7.03
C ARG A 165 -7.32 15.95 -8.05
N GLY A 166 -8.64 15.93 -8.05
CA GLY A 166 -9.39 15.21 -9.08
C GLY A 166 -10.61 14.48 -8.53
N ASN A 167 -11.37 13.87 -9.44
CA ASN A 167 -12.69 13.34 -9.13
C ASN A 167 -12.68 11.84 -8.80
N HIS A 168 -11.53 11.17 -8.87
CA HIS A 168 -11.39 9.75 -8.55
C HIS A 168 -11.93 9.38 -7.16
N MET A 169 -11.81 10.29 -6.19
CA MET A 169 -12.22 10.06 -4.79
C MET A 169 -13.58 10.69 -4.45
N LYS A 170 -14.49 10.79 -5.43
CA LYS A 170 -15.84 11.33 -5.25
C LYS A 170 -16.73 10.32 -4.51
N HIS A 171 -17.58 10.82 -3.61
CA HIS A 171 -18.57 9.99 -2.94
C HIS A 171 -19.74 9.72 -3.88
N GLU A 172 -20.16 8.45 -4.03
CA GLU A 172 -21.40 8.09 -4.72
C GLU A 172 -22.58 8.80 -4.05
N GLY A 173 -23.30 9.63 -4.80
CA GLY A 173 -24.43 10.43 -4.29
C GLY A 173 -24.14 11.90 -3.97
N SER A 174 -22.88 12.37 -4.07
CA SER A 174 -22.58 13.81 -4.01
C SER A 174 -22.86 14.46 -5.37
N SER A 175 -23.97 15.21 -5.48
CA SER A 175 -24.33 15.94 -6.71
C SER A 175 -23.37 17.08 -7.04
N ASN A 176 -22.51 17.51 -6.12
CA ASN A 176 -21.54 18.58 -6.40
C ASN A 176 -20.44 18.09 -7.36
N SER A 177 -20.24 18.88 -8.41
CA SER A 177 -19.16 18.78 -9.40
C SER A 177 -17.84 19.37 -8.90
N ASP A 178 -17.69 19.55 -7.59
CA ASP A 178 -16.50 20.19 -7.03
C ASP A 178 -15.33 19.21 -7.11
N ASN A 179 -14.25 19.65 -7.76
CA ASN A 179 -13.00 18.92 -7.81
C ASN A 179 -12.56 18.56 -6.39
N VAL A 180 -12.44 17.27 -6.11
CA VAL A 180 -12.03 16.79 -4.79
C VAL A 180 -10.52 16.91 -4.69
N ASN A 181 -10.04 17.65 -3.69
CA ASN A 181 -8.61 17.76 -3.40
C ASN A 181 -8.33 17.24 -1.99
N GLY A 182 -7.11 16.79 -1.74
CA GLY A 182 -6.73 16.32 -0.43
C GLY A 182 -5.37 15.65 -0.41
N VAL A 183 -5.20 14.74 0.56
CA VAL A 183 -3.98 13.97 0.74
C VAL A 183 -4.32 12.49 0.67
N LEU A 184 -3.54 11.71 -0.08
CA LEU A 184 -3.69 10.27 -0.18
C LEU A 184 -2.39 9.55 0.16
N LEU A 185 -2.53 8.33 0.64
CA LEU A 185 -1.44 7.40 0.88
C LEU A 185 -1.53 6.23 -0.11
N ILE A 186 -0.41 5.93 -0.75
CA ILE A 186 -0.18 4.70 -1.51
C ILE A 186 0.74 3.81 -0.68
N VAL A 187 0.32 2.56 -0.52
CA VAL A 187 1.07 1.51 0.15
C VAL A 187 2.25 1.12 -0.74
N GLY A 188 3.49 1.26 -0.25
CA GLY A 188 4.65 1.25 -1.14
C GLY A 188 5.01 -0.12 -1.70
N ASN A 189 4.58 -1.22 -1.08
CA ASN A 189 4.81 -2.58 -1.58
C ASN A 189 3.69 -3.11 -2.49
N THR A 190 2.46 -2.56 -2.42
CA THR A 190 1.34 -3.02 -3.24
C THR A 190 0.92 -2.00 -4.30
N GLY A 191 1.25 -0.72 -4.15
CA GLY A 191 0.78 0.36 -5.03
C GLY A 191 -0.69 0.74 -4.81
N GLU A 192 -1.37 0.10 -3.85
CA GLU A 192 -2.77 0.36 -3.54
C GLU A 192 -2.96 1.60 -2.67
N VAL A 193 -4.13 2.24 -2.78
CA VAL A 193 -4.50 3.36 -1.91
C VAL A 193 -4.79 2.84 -0.50
N GLY A 194 -3.96 3.22 0.47
CA GLY A 194 -4.17 2.86 1.87
C GLY A 194 -5.24 3.72 2.54
N TRP A 195 -5.21 5.03 2.30
CA TRP A 195 -6.24 5.96 2.75
C TRP A 195 -6.19 7.25 1.93
N PHE A 196 -7.27 8.04 1.99
CA PHE A 196 -7.30 9.39 1.46
C PHE A 196 -8.15 10.30 2.35
N THR A 197 -7.81 11.59 2.33
CA THR A 197 -8.51 12.67 3.03
C THR A 197 -9.08 13.63 2.01
N ARG A 198 -10.17 14.30 2.38
CA ARG A 198 -10.79 15.34 1.54
C ARG A 198 -10.69 16.67 2.25
N GLU A 199 -10.09 17.63 1.57
CA GLU A 199 -9.89 18.97 2.07
C GLU A 199 -10.82 19.93 1.38
N LYS A 200 -11.48 20.81 2.14
CA LYS A 200 -12.31 21.88 1.55
C LYS A 200 -11.46 22.92 0.82
N ARG A 201 -10.22 23.09 1.27
CA ARG A 201 -9.24 24.04 0.75
C ARG A 201 -8.15 23.27 0.06
N ILE A 202 -7.60 23.85 -1.00
CA ILE A 202 -6.63 23.18 -1.86
C ILE A 202 -5.28 23.06 -1.14
N PRO A 203 -4.78 21.85 -0.83
CA PRO A 203 -3.44 21.68 -0.30
C PRO A 203 -2.39 22.04 -1.34
N THR A 204 -1.32 22.70 -0.91
CA THR A 204 -0.21 23.10 -1.79
C THR A 204 1.11 22.50 -1.35
N GLU A 205 1.29 22.25 -0.06
CA GLU A 205 2.52 21.71 0.51
C GLU A 205 2.25 20.76 1.67
N ILE A 206 3.09 19.74 1.80
CA ILE A 206 3.00 18.71 2.83
C ILE A 206 4.41 18.30 3.27
N ASN A 207 4.61 18.07 4.56
CA ASN A 207 5.83 17.47 5.09
C ASN A 207 5.53 16.55 6.29
N CYS A 208 5.94 15.29 6.17
CA CYS A 208 5.66 14.22 7.14
C CYS A 208 6.85 13.88 8.04
N ARG A 209 7.83 14.77 8.17
CA ARG A 209 9.07 14.53 8.92
C ARG A 209 9.31 15.52 10.05
N VAL A 210 8.35 16.40 10.28
CA VAL A 210 8.56 17.67 10.97
C VAL A 210 8.25 17.54 12.46
N VAL A 211 7.04 17.10 12.81
CA VAL A 211 6.54 17.05 14.18
C VAL A 211 5.98 15.66 14.50
N ASP A 212 6.02 15.28 15.77
CA ASP A 212 5.33 14.10 16.33
C ASP A 212 4.27 14.69 17.27
N VAL A 213 3.03 14.76 16.82
CA VAL A 213 1.94 15.51 17.47
C VAL A 213 1.40 14.76 18.68
N ASN A 214 1.30 13.44 18.59
CA ASN A 214 0.73 12.57 19.62
C ASN A 214 1.80 11.89 20.51
N LYS A 215 3.10 12.14 20.24
CA LYS A 215 4.26 11.58 20.97
C LYS A 215 4.36 10.07 20.86
N ASP A 216 3.90 9.49 19.75
CA ASP A 216 3.99 8.05 19.50
C ASP A 216 5.35 7.61 18.92
N LYS A 217 6.30 8.56 18.82
CA LYS A 217 7.64 8.41 18.22
C LYS A 217 7.62 8.28 16.70
N GLN A 218 6.47 8.47 16.06
CA GLN A 218 6.34 8.57 14.61
C GLN A 218 6.09 10.02 14.22
N LYS A 219 6.64 10.42 13.08
CA LYS A 219 6.44 11.77 12.57
C LYS A 219 5.12 11.85 11.82
N ASP A 220 4.38 12.91 12.10
CA ASP A 220 3.11 13.26 11.47
C ASP A 220 3.30 14.24 10.33
N CYS A 221 2.26 14.38 9.53
CA CYS A 221 2.23 15.26 8.37
C CYS A 221 1.63 16.62 8.71
N ILE A 222 2.39 17.67 8.44
CA ILE A 222 1.86 19.04 8.36
C ILE A 222 1.48 19.33 6.92
N VAL A 223 0.26 19.83 6.73
CA VAL A 223 -0.30 20.19 5.42
C VAL A 223 -0.64 21.68 5.45
N SER A 224 -0.16 22.41 4.45
CA SER A 224 -0.56 23.80 4.20
C SER A 224 -1.20 23.97 2.82
N GLY A 225 -2.00 25.02 2.66
CA GLY A 225 -2.73 25.25 1.43
C GLY A 225 -3.43 26.59 1.33
N SER A 226 -4.29 26.69 0.31
CA SER A 226 -5.05 27.90 0.00
C SER A 226 -5.94 28.34 1.15
N GLU A 227 -6.29 29.63 1.17
CA GLU A 227 -7.24 30.22 2.13
C GLU A 227 -6.85 30.01 3.59
N GLY A 228 -5.54 29.86 3.89
CA GLY A 228 -5.06 29.66 5.26
C GLY A 228 -5.23 28.23 5.77
N LEU A 229 -5.32 27.23 4.88
CA LEU A 229 -5.26 25.82 5.30
C LEU A 229 -3.93 25.55 6.01
N LEU A 230 -4.00 25.15 7.27
CA LEU A 230 -2.89 24.55 8.00
C LEU A 230 -3.46 23.48 8.94
N ALA A 231 -2.99 22.25 8.79
CA ALA A 231 -3.48 21.10 9.53
C ALA A 231 -2.36 20.11 9.82
N ALA A 232 -2.54 19.34 10.89
CA ALA A 232 -1.73 18.16 11.18
C ALA A 232 -2.57 16.90 11.00
N LEU A 233 -2.00 15.90 10.33
CA LEU A 233 -2.62 14.60 10.11
C LEU A 233 -1.65 13.46 10.41
N ASN A 234 -2.20 12.37 10.91
CA ASN A 234 -1.47 11.15 11.18
C ASN A 234 -1.05 10.47 9.86
N ALA A 235 0.24 10.21 9.70
CA ALA A 235 0.80 9.68 8.46
C ALA A 235 0.32 8.25 8.12
N LEU A 236 -0.10 7.45 9.12
CA LEU A 236 -0.53 6.07 8.92
C LEU A 236 -2.02 5.94 8.63
N SER A 237 -2.85 6.76 9.25
CA SER A 237 -4.32 6.64 9.18
C SER A 237 -5.00 7.74 8.36
N GLY A 238 -4.30 8.84 8.07
CA GLY A 238 -4.89 10.02 7.43
C GLY A 238 -5.83 10.81 8.34
N THR A 239 -5.91 10.48 9.62
CA THR A 239 -6.79 11.18 10.56
C THR A 239 -6.18 12.53 10.97
N HIS A 240 -6.99 13.59 10.97
CA HIS A 240 -6.54 14.90 11.42
C HIS A 240 -6.47 14.99 12.94
N PHE A 241 -5.34 15.47 13.45
CA PHE A 241 -5.23 15.88 14.85
C PHE A 241 -5.92 17.22 15.07
N TRP A 242 -5.58 18.21 14.23
CA TRP A 242 -6.10 19.56 14.34
C TRP A 242 -6.07 20.28 13.00
N HIS A 243 -6.88 21.34 12.90
CA HIS A 243 -6.69 22.37 11.89
C HIS A 243 -6.76 23.72 12.60
N VAL A 244 -5.95 24.68 12.17
CA VAL A 244 -5.97 26.04 12.75
C VAL A 244 -7.34 26.70 12.59
N ASN A 245 -8.17 26.27 11.62
CA ASN A 245 -9.40 26.94 11.23
C ASN A 245 -10.69 26.13 11.38
N LYS A 246 -10.70 25.03 12.15
CA LYS A 246 -11.86 24.10 12.21
C LYS A 246 -12.99 24.53 13.17
N ASN A 247 -12.74 25.42 14.14
CA ASN A 247 -13.68 25.67 15.25
C ASN A 247 -14.27 27.09 15.36
N GLY A 248 -14.28 27.88 14.28
CA GLY A 248 -15.08 29.12 14.20
C GLY A 248 -14.73 30.26 15.19
N ASN A 249 -13.83 30.04 16.16
CA ASN A 249 -13.64 30.98 17.25
C ASN A 249 -12.34 31.81 17.18
N VAL A 250 -11.42 31.58 16.23
CA VAL A 250 -10.25 32.47 16.07
C VAL A 250 -9.82 32.80 14.62
N SER A 251 -10.26 32.10 13.57
CA SER A 251 -9.54 32.17 12.28
C SER A 251 -10.40 32.17 11.01
N SER A 252 -11.47 32.95 11.02
CA SER A 252 -11.99 33.58 9.79
C SER A 252 -11.05 34.64 9.21
N ASP A 253 -10.02 35.03 9.96
CA ASP A 253 -9.17 36.18 9.64
C ASP A 253 -7.88 35.80 8.91
N ILE A 254 -7.54 34.51 8.76
CA ILE A 254 -6.30 34.12 8.06
C ILE A 254 -6.61 33.91 6.57
N ALA A 255 -6.13 34.81 5.72
CA ALA A 255 -6.33 34.75 4.27
C ALA A 255 -5.36 33.79 3.57
N ALA A 256 -4.10 33.77 4.04
CA ALA A 256 -3.03 32.94 3.51
C ALA A 256 -2.05 32.61 4.63
N ILE A 257 -1.42 31.43 4.55
CA ILE A 257 -0.44 30.96 5.53
C ILE A 257 0.67 30.22 4.80
N ASP A 258 1.91 30.52 5.15
CA ASP A 258 3.08 29.84 4.62
C ASP A 258 3.30 28.50 5.34
N PHE A 259 4.09 27.62 4.72
CA PHE A 259 4.51 26.39 5.38
C PHE A 259 5.37 26.72 6.61
N PRO A 260 5.06 26.18 7.81
CA PRO A 260 5.74 26.58 9.04
C PRO A 260 7.16 26.03 9.13
N ILE A 261 7.99 26.72 9.93
CA ILE A 261 9.24 26.19 10.45
C ILE A 261 9.05 25.72 11.90
N ILE A 262 9.88 24.77 12.33
CA ILE A 262 9.86 24.27 13.70
C ILE A 262 10.61 25.21 14.63
N VAL A 263 10.03 25.44 15.80
CA VAL A 263 10.66 26.17 16.91
C VAL A 263 10.55 25.37 18.20
N ASN A 264 11.22 25.84 19.24
CA ASN A 264 11.15 25.21 20.55
C ASN A 264 9.73 25.23 21.12
N ASP A 265 9.44 24.25 21.95
CA ASP A 265 8.21 24.13 22.72
C ASP A 265 8.04 25.35 23.66
N THR A 266 7.05 26.18 23.34
CA THR A 266 6.78 27.46 23.99
C THR A 266 5.71 27.34 25.06
N ASP A 267 4.68 26.52 24.80
CA ASP A 267 3.57 26.27 25.73
C ASP A 267 3.88 25.16 26.75
N LYS A 268 5.04 24.51 26.61
CA LYS A 268 5.58 23.46 27.49
C LYS A 268 4.71 22.21 27.52
N ASP A 269 3.98 21.96 26.43
CA ASP A 269 3.15 20.78 26.33
C ASP A 269 3.97 19.52 25.97
N GLY A 270 5.25 19.67 25.60
CA GLY A 270 6.21 18.63 25.25
C GLY A 270 6.23 18.29 23.75
N VAL A 271 5.56 19.05 22.90
CA VAL A 271 5.63 18.98 21.43
C VAL A 271 6.30 20.27 20.91
N LEU A 272 7.07 20.16 19.83
CA LEU A 272 7.70 21.34 19.22
C LEU A 272 6.66 22.21 18.51
N ASP A 273 6.79 23.53 18.65
CA ASP A 273 5.86 24.49 18.07
C ASP A 273 6.21 24.88 16.64
N LEU A 274 5.27 25.56 16.01
CA LEU A 274 5.30 25.98 14.61
C LEU A 274 5.34 27.50 14.51
N LEU A 275 6.26 28.01 13.70
CA LEU A 275 6.37 29.43 13.38
C LEU A 275 6.10 29.64 11.89
N THR A 276 5.16 30.53 11.56
CA THR A 276 4.78 30.80 10.17
C THR A 276 4.46 32.28 9.94
N ILE A 277 4.41 32.66 8.66
CA ILE A 277 3.90 33.95 8.22
C ILE A 277 2.50 33.75 7.65
N ALA A 278 1.63 34.69 7.97
CA ALA A 278 0.27 34.74 7.48
C ALA A 278 -0.07 36.12 6.95
N THR A 279 -1.09 36.13 6.08
CA THR A 279 -1.89 37.32 5.81
C THR A 279 -3.11 37.25 6.71
N VAL A 280 -3.22 38.21 7.63
CA VAL A 280 -4.33 38.29 8.60
C VAL A 280 -5.21 39.50 8.26
N TYR A 281 -6.49 39.25 8.00
CA TYR A 281 -7.50 40.27 7.73
C TYR A 281 -7.62 41.28 8.89
N PRO A 282 -7.92 42.56 8.58
CA PRO A 282 -8.21 43.13 7.25
C PRO A 282 -6.95 43.49 6.43
N ASN A 283 -5.75 43.20 6.93
CA ASN A 283 -4.51 43.57 6.26
C ASN A 283 -4.29 42.73 4.99
N THR A 284 -3.88 43.38 3.90
CA THR A 284 -3.50 42.71 2.65
C THR A 284 -2.04 42.27 2.63
N ASN A 285 -1.23 42.80 3.55
CA ASN A 285 0.19 42.48 3.65
C ASN A 285 0.39 41.07 4.23
N HIS A 286 1.35 40.34 3.67
CA HIS A 286 1.76 39.02 4.13
C HIS A 286 2.90 39.16 5.15
N ASN A 287 2.60 39.78 6.29
CA ASN A 287 3.60 40.24 7.26
C ASN A 287 3.24 39.94 8.71
N ALA A 288 2.25 39.08 8.96
CA ALA A 288 1.87 38.67 10.30
C ALA A 288 2.61 37.39 10.67
N LEU A 289 3.41 37.46 11.72
CA LEU A 289 4.10 36.29 12.26
C LEU A 289 3.20 35.60 13.29
N LEU A 290 2.96 34.30 13.09
CA LEU A 290 2.12 33.45 13.92
C LEU A 290 2.95 32.36 14.58
N LEU A 291 2.78 32.21 15.89
CA LEU A 291 3.27 31.07 16.64
C LEU A 291 2.09 30.13 16.92
N ILE A 292 2.25 28.85 16.62
CA ILE A 292 1.18 27.85 16.63
C ILE A 292 1.66 26.63 17.41
N SER A 293 0.86 26.18 18.37
CA SER A 293 1.16 24.98 19.15
C SER A 293 1.20 23.75 18.25
N GLY A 294 2.29 22.97 18.34
CA GLY A 294 2.45 21.77 17.53
C GLY A 294 1.44 20.66 17.88
N ALA A 295 1.05 20.56 19.16
CA ALA A 295 0.18 19.48 19.63
C ALA A 295 -1.29 19.68 19.24
N ASN A 296 -1.78 20.92 19.24
CA ASN A 296 -3.21 21.22 19.13
C ASN A 296 -3.57 22.25 18.05
N GLY A 297 -2.59 22.90 17.41
CA GLY A 297 -2.83 23.88 16.35
C GLY A 297 -3.38 25.22 16.82
N ASN A 298 -3.42 25.48 18.12
CA ASN A 298 -3.85 26.76 18.67
C ASN A 298 -2.77 27.83 18.45
N ILE A 299 -3.19 29.05 18.15
CA ILE A 299 -2.28 30.19 18.05
C ILE A 299 -1.82 30.57 19.46
N ILE A 300 -0.51 30.56 19.70
CA ILE A 300 0.11 30.95 20.96
C ILE A 300 0.32 32.46 20.95
N GLY A 301 -0.48 33.17 21.77
CA GLY A 301 -0.53 34.63 21.79
C GLY A 301 -1.33 35.21 20.63
N GLY A 302 -0.95 36.39 20.16
CA GLY A 302 -1.60 37.07 19.03
C GLY A 302 -0.69 37.22 17.80
N PRO A 303 -1.24 37.53 16.62
CA PRO A 303 -0.44 37.81 15.44
C PRO A 303 0.52 38.98 15.68
N LEU A 304 1.81 38.77 15.41
CA LEU A 304 2.81 39.84 15.46
C LEU A 304 2.94 40.49 14.07
N ILE A 305 2.37 41.68 13.91
CA ILE A 305 2.45 42.42 12.65
C ILE A 305 3.81 43.11 12.52
N ILE A 306 4.55 42.80 11.46
CA ILE A 306 5.81 43.47 11.13
C ILE A 306 5.49 44.67 10.23
N ALA A 307 5.16 45.81 10.86
CA ALA A 307 4.61 47.00 10.20
C ALA A 307 5.48 47.55 9.05
N ASP A 308 6.80 47.44 9.14
CA ASP A 308 7.73 47.97 8.13
C ASP A 308 7.82 47.11 6.85
N CYS A 309 7.15 45.96 6.81
CA CYS A 309 7.23 45.00 5.71
C CYS A 309 5.85 44.79 5.10
N MET A 310 5.75 44.83 3.76
CA MET A 310 4.54 44.42 3.05
C MET A 310 4.46 42.90 2.89
N SER A 311 5.61 42.24 2.76
CA SER A 311 5.70 40.78 2.73
C SER A 311 6.92 40.32 3.51
N VAL A 312 6.74 39.23 4.24
CA VAL A 312 7.77 38.59 5.05
C VAL A 312 7.90 37.15 4.60
N LYS A 313 9.14 36.66 4.48
CA LYS A 313 9.43 35.25 4.23
C LYS A 313 10.43 34.75 5.27
N LEU A 314 10.08 33.67 5.96
CA LEU A 314 10.99 33.03 6.92
C LEU A 314 12.13 32.32 6.19
N LEU A 315 13.33 32.40 6.76
CA LEU A 315 14.52 31.70 6.30
C LEU A 315 14.92 30.65 7.35
N THR A 316 15.27 29.45 6.89
CA THR A 316 15.60 28.32 7.76
C THR A 316 17.07 28.40 8.18
N GLU A 317 17.35 29.08 9.30
CA GLU A 317 18.68 29.11 9.93
C GLU A 317 18.59 28.79 11.43
N SER A 318 19.60 28.11 11.97
CA SER A 318 19.48 27.24 13.15
C SER A 318 19.55 27.93 14.53
N ILE A 319 19.75 29.24 14.59
CA ILE A 319 20.04 29.93 15.87
C ILE A 319 19.18 31.18 16.07
N SER A 320 18.79 31.86 14.99
CA SER A 320 17.94 33.04 15.02
C SER A 320 16.80 32.92 14.01
N ILE A 321 15.66 33.53 14.32
CA ILE A 321 14.57 33.64 13.35
C ILE A 321 14.97 34.72 12.35
N THR A 322 15.58 34.28 11.25
CA THR A 322 15.95 35.13 10.13
C THR A 322 14.77 35.23 9.15
N TYR A 323 14.47 36.43 8.67
CA TYR A 323 13.41 36.64 7.70
C TYR A 323 13.79 37.70 6.66
N LEU A 324 13.27 37.53 5.46
CA LEU A 324 13.35 38.52 4.40
C LEU A 324 12.16 39.46 4.53
N CYS A 325 12.44 40.74 4.74
CA CYS A 325 11.45 41.81 4.73
C CYS A 325 11.42 42.47 3.35
N LYS A 326 10.26 42.43 2.70
CA LYS A 326 10.03 43.14 1.44
C LYS A 326 9.13 44.34 1.67
N ASN A 327 9.61 45.51 1.27
CA ASN A 327 8.84 46.74 1.26
C ASN A 327 9.00 47.43 -0.11
N GLY A 328 8.12 47.07 -1.03
CA GLY A 328 8.13 47.55 -2.41
C GLY A 328 9.25 46.85 -3.20
N PRO A 329 10.14 47.60 -3.88
CA PRO A 329 11.30 47.03 -4.55
C PRO A 329 12.46 46.72 -3.59
N ALA A 330 12.44 47.25 -2.36
CA ALA A 330 13.50 47.04 -1.38
C ALA A 330 13.30 45.70 -0.65
N GLU A 331 14.39 44.93 -0.56
CA GLU A 331 14.45 43.69 0.19
C GLU A 331 15.58 43.79 1.21
N ALA A 332 15.29 43.42 2.46
CA ALA A 332 16.26 43.44 3.55
C ALA A 332 16.15 42.17 4.39
N VAL A 333 17.29 41.56 4.70
CA VAL A 333 17.35 40.44 5.64
C VAL A 333 17.37 41.02 7.06
N ARG A 334 16.46 40.54 7.90
CA ARG A 334 16.34 40.92 9.31
C ARG A 334 16.33 39.66 10.18
N HIS A 335 16.65 39.81 11.46
CA HIS A 335 16.59 38.72 12.42
C HIS A 335 15.85 39.17 13.69
N ILE A 336 15.11 38.25 14.30
CA ILE A 336 14.49 38.43 15.61
C ILE A 336 15.01 37.33 16.54
N LEU A 337 15.42 37.72 17.73
CA LEU A 337 15.79 36.77 18.78
C LEU A 337 14.52 36.14 19.37
N TYR A 338 14.54 34.83 19.58
CA TYR A 338 13.39 34.08 20.09
C TYR A 338 12.83 34.63 21.43
N PRO A 339 13.63 35.04 22.44
CA PRO A 339 13.09 35.66 23.65
C PRO A 339 12.37 37.00 23.40
N GLN A 340 12.82 37.78 22.41
CA GLN A 340 12.17 39.04 22.04
C GLN A 340 10.83 38.79 21.35
N LEU A 341 10.74 37.73 20.53
CA LEU A 341 9.50 37.29 19.92
C LEU A 341 8.45 36.98 21.01
N LEU A 342 8.82 36.16 22.00
CA LEU A 342 7.90 35.74 23.06
C LEU A 342 7.37 36.94 23.89
N LYS A 343 8.24 37.91 24.17
CA LYS A 343 7.86 39.15 24.84
C LYS A 343 6.82 39.96 24.04
N LYS A 344 7.01 40.07 22.72
CA LYS A 344 6.10 40.81 21.82
C LYS A 344 4.75 40.10 21.62
N LEU A 345 4.73 38.77 21.66
CA LEU A 345 3.50 37.99 21.56
C LEU A 345 2.59 38.15 22.79
N SER A 346 3.17 38.42 23.96
CA SER A 346 2.43 38.60 25.22
C SER A 346 1.72 39.96 25.35
N THR A 347 2.09 40.97 24.55
CA THR A 347 1.61 42.36 24.72
C THR A 347 0.45 42.78 23.80
N ASN A 348 0.10 42.00 22.76
CA ASN A 348 -0.79 42.44 21.67
C ASN A 348 -2.26 41.99 21.81
N HIS A 349 -2.78 41.86 23.03
CA HIS A 349 -4.11 41.28 23.26
C HIS A 349 -5.33 42.19 22.93
N ALA A 350 -5.15 43.36 22.33
CA ALA A 350 -6.24 44.33 22.15
C ALA A 350 -6.43 44.85 20.71
N ASN A 351 -7.67 44.72 20.25
CA ASN A 351 -8.39 45.46 19.21
C ASN A 351 -8.41 44.88 17.78
N ARG A 352 -9.55 44.22 17.48
CA ARG A 352 -10.04 43.88 16.14
C ARG A 352 -11.14 44.86 15.73
N THR A 353 -11.06 45.38 14.50
CA THR A 353 -12.24 45.83 13.76
C THR A 353 -12.02 45.63 12.25
N SER A 354 -13.06 45.13 11.58
CA SER A 354 -13.14 44.63 10.20
C SER A 354 -13.55 45.73 9.18
N PRO A 355 -13.27 45.58 7.86
CA PRO A 355 -14.21 44.94 6.93
C PRO A 355 -13.60 44.15 5.71
N ALA A 356 -14.51 43.61 4.90
CA ALA A 356 -14.54 42.50 3.90
C ALA A 356 -13.54 42.42 2.69
N PRO A 357 -13.46 41.25 1.99
CA PRO A 357 -12.27 40.79 1.26
C PRO A 357 -12.35 40.82 -0.28
N LYS A 358 -11.19 40.70 -0.95
CA LYS A 358 -11.05 40.26 -2.35
C LYS A 358 -9.93 39.21 -2.50
N LYS A 359 -10.17 38.18 -3.33
CA LYS A 359 -9.30 37.03 -3.58
C LYS A 359 -8.12 37.39 -4.50
N PRO A 360 -6.87 36.96 -4.21
CA PRO A 360 -5.77 37.03 -5.17
C PRO A 360 -5.69 35.75 -6.01
N ASN A 361 -5.51 35.93 -7.32
CA ASN A 361 -5.23 34.86 -8.28
C ASN A 361 -3.75 34.51 -8.24
N LEU A 362 -3.44 33.23 -8.02
CA LEU A 362 -2.09 32.67 -8.09
C LEU A 362 -1.83 32.14 -9.50
N SER A 363 -1.02 32.84 -10.30
CA SER A 363 -0.55 32.33 -11.59
C SER A 363 0.77 31.56 -11.40
N LEU A 364 0.68 30.23 -11.49
CA LEU A 364 1.84 29.33 -11.59
C LEU A 364 2.40 29.37 -13.03
N LYS A 365 3.31 30.30 -13.31
CA LYS A 365 4.25 30.17 -14.44
C LYS A 365 5.66 30.12 -13.87
N LYS A 366 6.33 28.98 -13.99
CA LYS A 366 7.71 28.78 -13.59
C LYS A 366 8.55 28.57 -14.84
N ASN A 367 9.43 29.52 -15.16
CA ASN A 367 10.44 29.35 -16.20
C ASN A 367 11.48 28.37 -15.66
N ILE A 368 11.54 27.17 -16.22
CA ILE A 368 12.49 26.14 -15.84
C ILE A 368 13.32 25.87 -17.09
N GLY A 369 14.53 26.43 -17.15
CA GLY A 369 15.45 26.16 -18.26
C GLY A 369 15.90 24.70 -18.32
N ASN A 370 16.83 24.40 -19.23
CA ASN A 370 17.37 23.05 -19.36
C ASN A 370 18.10 22.63 -18.07
N THR A 371 17.67 21.55 -17.44
CA THR A 371 18.25 21.03 -16.19
C THR A 371 18.57 19.55 -16.34
N ARG A 372 19.79 19.17 -15.96
CA ARG A 372 20.22 17.77 -15.84
C ARG A 372 20.64 17.53 -14.40
N LYS A 373 19.95 16.63 -13.71
CA LYS A 373 20.23 16.28 -12.32
C LYS A 373 20.38 14.77 -12.17
N VAL A 374 21.22 14.38 -11.22
CA VAL A 374 21.57 12.98 -10.96
C VAL A 374 21.22 12.66 -9.52
N PHE A 375 20.51 11.56 -9.31
CA PHE A 375 20.05 11.09 -8.01
C PHE A 375 20.56 9.68 -7.77
N ASN A 376 21.10 9.43 -6.58
CA ASN A 376 21.69 8.14 -6.21
C ASN A 376 20.85 7.47 -5.12
N ASN A 377 20.67 6.16 -5.21
CA ASN A 377 20.01 5.33 -4.20
C ASN A 377 20.63 3.92 -4.19
N GLY A 378 21.71 3.73 -3.41
CA GLY A 378 22.49 2.50 -3.42
C GLY A 378 23.11 2.24 -4.81
N PRO A 379 22.94 1.05 -5.42
CA PRO A 379 23.45 0.76 -6.76
C PRO A 379 22.66 1.45 -7.88
N GLY A 380 21.48 2.01 -7.58
CA GLY A 380 20.64 2.69 -8.57
C GLY A 380 20.98 4.17 -8.70
N LYS A 381 21.05 4.66 -9.93
CA LYS A 381 21.32 6.07 -10.27
C LYS A 381 20.32 6.56 -11.32
N LEU A 382 19.49 7.53 -10.95
CA LEU A 382 18.50 8.15 -11.83
C LEU A 382 19.02 9.48 -12.37
N ILE A 383 19.04 9.62 -13.68
CA ILE A 383 19.35 10.86 -14.40
C ILE A 383 18.03 11.46 -14.87
N VAL A 384 17.77 12.71 -14.48
CA VAL A 384 16.59 13.48 -14.87
C VAL A 384 17.02 14.67 -15.70
N GLU A 385 16.60 14.69 -16.96
CA GLU A 385 16.87 15.76 -17.92
C GLU A 385 15.55 16.43 -18.32
N ASN A 386 15.31 17.64 -17.82
CA ASN A 386 14.21 18.48 -18.27
C ASN A 386 14.74 19.55 -19.23
N SER A 387 14.02 19.80 -20.31
CA SER A 387 14.35 20.81 -21.32
C SER A 387 13.11 21.57 -21.77
N GLY A 388 13.28 22.78 -22.31
CA GLY A 388 12.18 23.62 -22.83
C GLY A 388 11.31 24.30 -21.77
N GLU A 389 10.20 24.93 -22.19
CA GLU A 389 9.30 25.69 -21.31
C GLU A 389 7.89 25.08 -21.29
N CYS A 390 7.41 24.69 -20.10
CA CYS A 390 6.05 24.17 -19.95
C CYS A 390 4.99 25.28 -19.97
N PRO A 391 3.78 25.01 -20.51
CA PRO A 391 3.30 23.70 -21.01
C PRO A 391 3.61 23.42 -22.48
N ASN A 392 4.18 24.37 -23.23
CA ASN A 392 4.13 24.34 -24.69
C ASN A 392 5.33 23.66 -25.37
N SER A 393 6.52 23.67 -24.77
CA SER A 393 7.76 23.20 -25.42
C SER A 393 8.65 22.34 -24.52
N CYS A 394 8.14 21.92 -23.36
CA CYS A 394 8.95 21.13 -22.43
C CYS A 394 9.07 19.66 -22.83
N ARG A 395 10.22 19.06 -22.55
CA ARG A 395 10.52 17.64 -22.79
C ARG A 395 11.33 17.08 -21.64
N VAL A 396 11.01 15.85 -21.25
CA VAL A 396 11.73 15.10 -20.23
C VAL A 396 12.42 13.88 -20.84
N ASN A 397 13.63 13.60 -20.37
CA ASN A 397 14.35 12.36 -20.60
C ASN A 397 14.82 11.79 -19.25
N LEU A 398 14.48 10.55 -18.97
CA LEU A 398 14.81 9.84 -17.74
C LEU A 398 15.65 8.61 -18.08
N THR A 399 16.76 8.46 -17.38
CA THR A 399 17.65 7.28 -17.52
C THR A 399 17.94 6.71 -16.15
N LEU A 400 17.56 5.46 -15.91
CA LEU A 400 17.90 4.71 -14.71
C LEU A 400 19.10 3.81 -15.02
N LEU A 401 20.20 4.05 -14.31
CA LEU A 401 21.41 3.24 -14.35
C LEU A 401 21.46 2.34 -13.12
N LEU A 402 21.88 1.10 -13.31
CA LEU A 402 22.14 0.16 -12.23
C LEU A 402 23.61 -0.25 -12.26
N GLU A 403 24.30 -0.04 -11.14
CA GLU A 403 25.68 -0.46 -10.96
C GLU A 403 25.73 -1.87 -10.35
N GLN A 404 26.24 -2.83 -11.11
CA GLN A 404 26.49 -4.20 -10.65
C GLN A 404 27.95 -4.55 -10.92
N ASN A 405 28.69 -5.01 -9.90
CA ASN A 405 30.09 -5.43 -10.04
C ASN A 405 31.02 -4.41 -10.75
N GLY A 406 30.80 -3.11 -10.53
CA GLY A 406 31.60 -2.03 -11.11
C GLY A 406 31.28 -1.69 -12.58
N THR A 407 30.28 -2.35 -13.19
CA THR A 407 29.74 -1.95 -14.50
C THR A 407 28.40 -1.23 -14.32
N THR A 408 28.25 -0.08 -14.97
CA THR A 408 27.01 0.70 -14.98
C THR A 408 26.20 0.37 -16.23
N ASN A 409 25.11 -0.37 -16.07
CA ASN A 409 24.20 -0.69 -17.17
C ASN A 409 22.98 0.22 -17.14
N VAL A 410 22.50 0.63 -18.32
CA VAL A 410 21.21 1.30 -18.44
C VAL A 410 20.11 0.26 -18.20
N SER A 411 19.37 0.42 -17.10
CA SER A 411 18.29 -0.50 -16.73
C SER A 411 16.95 -0.07 -17.31
N TRP A 412 16.72 1.25 -17.49
CA TRP A 412 15.45 1.77 -17.97
C TRP A 412 15.62 3.19 -18.54
N GLU A 413 14.90 3.50 -19.62
CA GLU A 413 14.85 4.82 -20.24
C GLU A 413 13.41 5.23 -20.57
N TYR A 414 13.12 6.52 -20.44
CA TYR A 414 11.81 7.08 -20.76
C TYR A 414 11.94 8.52 -21.25
N ALA A 415 11.22 8.85 -22.32
CA ALA A 415 11.16 10.20 -22.86
C ALA A 415 9.71 10.59 -23.18
N ALA A 416 9.34 11.83 -22.82
CA ALA A 416 8.02 12.37 -23.11
C ALA A 416 8.07 13.86 -23.45
N ASN A 417 7.15 14.31 -24.30
CA ASN A 417 6.98 15.70 -24.72
C ASN A 417 5.80 16.35 -23.97
N HIS A 418 5.88 17.65 -23.72
CA HIS A 418 4.92 18.47 -22.95
C HIS A 418 4.79 18.04 -21.47
N VAL A 419 5.88 17.52 -20.89
CA VAL A 419 5.93 16.89 -19.57
C VAL A 419 7.17 17.37 -18.82
N PHE A 420 7.12 17.47 -17.48
CA PHE A 420 8.23 17.95 -16.65
C PHE A 420 8.44 17.07 -15.41
N ALA A 421 9.59 16.39 -15.34
CA ALA A 421 9.94 15.63 -14.15
C ALA A 421 10.23 16.53 -12.95
N MET A 422 9.45 16.35 -11.89
CA MET A 422 9.71 16.93 -10.58
C MET A 422 10.90 16.24 -9.89
N ASN A 423 11.38 16.85 -8.81
CA ASN A 423 12.48 16.30 -8.02
C ASN A 423 12.06 14.93 -7.42
N PRO A 424 12.74 13.82 -7.75
CA PRO A 424 12.37 12.49 -7.29
C PRO A 424 12.60 12.31 -5.79
N SER A 425 11.84 11.41 -5.19
CA SER A 425 12.06 10.90 -3.84
C SER A 425 12.61 9.48 -3.91
N SER A 426 13.69 9.20 -3.19
CA SER A 426 14.24 7.84 -3.07
C SER A 426 13.59 7.08 -1.91
N PHE A 427 13.43 5.78 -2.08
CA PHE A 427 13.01 4.88 -1.02
C PHE A 427 13.84 3.59 -1.08
N ALA A 428 14.04 2.97 0.08
CA ALA A 428 14.72 1.70 0.20
C ALA A 428 14.03 0.87 1.28
N PHE A 429 13.49 -0.27 0.87
CA PHE A 429 13.03 -1.33 1.75
C PHE A 429 14.22 -2.23 2.09
N THR A 430 14.28 -2.71 3.33
CA THR A 430 15.35 -3.62 3.77
C THR A 430 15.25 -4.94 3.02
N ASN A 431 16.30 -5.28 2.25
CA ASN A 431 16.47 -6.55 1.53
C ASN A 431 15.41 -6.90 0.47
N SER A 432 14.57 -5.94 0.03
CA SER A 432 13.59 -6.20 -1.04
C SER A 432 13.75 -5.24 -2.22
N ILE A 433 13.36 -3.97 -2.08
CA ILE A 433 13.21 -3.04 -3.20
C ILE A 433 13.86 -1.71 -2.86
N ARG A 434 14.62 -1.15 -3.80
CA ARG A 434 15.10 0.24 -3.75
C ARG A 434 14.72 0.92 -5.04
N GLY A 435 14.29 2.18 -4.96
CA GLY A 435 13.82 2.87 -6.15
C GLY A 435 13.75 4.37 -5.98
N PHE A 436 13.27 5.00 -7.05
CA PHE A 436 12.94 6.41 -7.10
C PHE A 436 11.45 6.53 -7.44
N VAL A 437 10.76 7.42 -6.76
CA VAL A 437 9.42 7.86 -7.12
C VAL A 437 9.54 9.26 -7.68
N LEU A 438 8.97 9.49 -8.85
CA LEU A 438 9.01 10.78 -9.52
C LEU A 438 7.63 11.10 -10.08
N LYS A 439 7.31 12.39 -10.09
CA LYS A 439 6.12 12.91 -10.76
C LYS A 439 6.55 13.57 -12.06
N LEU A 440 5.81 13.29 -13.13
CA LEU A 440 5.99 13.83 -14.48
C LEU A 440 5.01 14.97 -14.78
#